data_AF-A0A8R1Z7R9-F1
#
_entry.id   AF-A0A8R1Z7R9-F1
#
_cell.length_a   1.000
_cell.length_b   1.000
_cell.length_c   1.000
_cell.angle_alpha   90.00
_cell.angle_beta   90.00
_cell.angle_gamma   90.00
#
_symmetry.space_group_name_H-M   'P 1'
#
loop_
_entity.id
_entity.type
_entity.pdbx_description
1 polymer ?
#
loop_
_entity_poly.entity_id
_entity_poly.type
_entity_poly.pdbx_seq_one_letter_code
_entity_poly.pdbx_strand_id
1 'polypeptide(L)' 'LSSHQSIMVGWRSVGINYVRYSQLAAQVVRKSVKGEAVTKKAPATVKITKWEDGKPIKKD' A
#
# COMPACT_ATOMS: atom_id res chain seq x y z
N LEU A 1 20.48 -30.40 7.41
CA LEU A 1 19.02 -30.36 7.20
C LEU A 1 18.64 -28.97 6.67
N SER A 2 18.09 -28.96 5.46
CA SER A 2 17.40 -27.89 4.72
C SER A 2 17.16 -26.55 5.44
N SER A 3 17.91 -25.51 5.09
CA SER A 3 17.41 -24.12 5.17
C SER A 3 16.78 -23.80 3.82
N HIS A 4 15.47 -24.06 3.69
CA HIS A 4 14.65 -23.40 2.68
C HIS A 4 14.83 -21.89 2.89
N GLN A 5 15.66 -21.26 2.07
CA GLN A 5 15.62 -19.81 1.90
C GLN A 5 14.31 -19.52 1.17
N SER A 6 13.23 -19.44 1.95
CA SER A 6 11.93 -18.99 1.48
C SER A 6 12.18 -17.70 0.71
N ILE A 7 11.82 -17.68 -0.57
CA ILE A 7 11.97 -16.53 -1.46
C ILE A 7 10.98 -15.46 -0.97
N MET A 8 11.34 -14.80 0.12
CA MET A 8 10.51 -13.78 0.75
C MET A 8 10.71 -12.51 -0.04
N VAL A 9 9.78 -12.26 -0.96
CA VAL A 9 9.81 -11.08 -1.80
C VAL A 9 9.90 -9.84 -0.90
N GLY A 10 10.90 -8.97 -1.10
CA GLY A 10 11.30 -7.96 -0.11
C GLY A 10 10.16 -7.08 0.43
N TRP A 11 9.15 -6.78 -0.40
CA TRP A 11 7.95 -6.03 0.02
C TRP A 11 7.08 -6.78 1.05
N ARG A 12 7.12 -8.11 1.09
CA ARG A 12 6.44 -8.91 2.13
C ARG A 12 7.10 -8.81 3.50
N SER A 13 8.43 -8.65 3.54
CA SER A 13 9.16 -8.49 4.81
C SER A 13 8.79 -7.19 5.53
N VAL A 14 8.39 -6.16 4.80
CA VAL A 14 8.01 -4.84 5.33
C VAL A 14 6.49 -4.69 5.54
N GLY A 15 5.74 -5.79 5.51
CA GLY A 15 4.30 -5.79 5.80
C GLY A 15 3.41 -5.25 4.68
N ILE A 16 3.91 -5.12 3.44
CA ILE A 16 3.09 -4.69 2.31
C ILE A 16 2.26 -5.89 1.81
N ASN A 17 0.93 -5.75 1.82
CA ASN A 17 0.04 -6.72 1.19
C ASN A 17 0.05 -6.58 -0.35
N TYR A 18 -0.42 -7.62 -1.06
CA TYR A 18 -0.43 -7.63 -2.54
C TYR A 18 -1.22 -6.46 -3.15
N VAL A 19 -2.36 -6.11 -2.55
CA VAL A 19 -3.21 -5.01 -3.02
C VAL A 19 -2.45 -3.68 -2.97
N ARG A 20 -1.72 -3.42 -1.89
CA ARG A 20 -0.89 -2.22 -1.75
C ARG A 20 0.28 -2.24 -2.73
N TYR A 21 0.92 -3.40 -2.92
CA TYR A 21 1.99 -3.55 -3.90
C TYR A 21 1.52 -3.22 -5.33
N SER A 22 0.41 -3.81 -5.79
CA SER A 22 -0.11 -3.58 -7.15
C SER A 22 -0.55 -2.13 -7.39
N GLN A 23 -1.13 -1.48 -6.37
CA GLN A 23 -1.48 -0.07 -6.42
C GLN A 23 -0.25 0.85 -6.59
N LEU A 24 0.85 0.54 -5.90
CA LEU A 24 2.11 1.29 -6.02
C LEU A 24 2.75 1.09 -7.39
N ALA A 25 2.81 -0.16 -7.88
CA ALA A 25 3.31 -0.46 -9.22
C ALA A 25 2.52 0.31 -10.29
N ALA A 26 1.18 0.29 -10.20
CA ALA A 26 0.33 1.06 -11.11
C ALA A 26 0.59 2.58 -11.02
N GLN A 27 0.87 3.11 -9.83
CA GLN A 27 1.23 4.52 -9.66
C GLN A 27 2.57 4.85 -10.33
N VAL A 28 3.58 3.99 -10.20
CA VAL A 28 4.89 4.19 -10.82
C VAL A 28 4.77 4.15 -12.35
N VAL A 29 4.11 3.15 -12.90
CA VAL A 29 3.88 3.02 -14.36
C VAL A 29 3.20 4.27 -14.91
N ARG A 30 2.15 4.74 -14.24
CA ARG A 30 1.42 5.97 -14.58
C ARG A 30 2.33 7.21 -14.62
N LYS A 31 3.30 7.34 -13.72
CA LYS A 31 4.26 8.45 -13.71
C LYS A 31 5.31 8.36 -14.82
N SER A 32 5.61 7.14 -15.28
CA SER A 32 6.65 6.90 -16.28
C SER A 32 6.16 7.04 -17.73
N VAL A 33 4.86 7.15 -17.96
CA VAL A 33 4.29 7.35 -19.30
C VAL A 33 4.25 8.84 -19.63
N LYS A 34 4.75 9.22 -20.81
CA LYS A 34 4.75 10.61 -21.31
C LYS A 34 3.37 10.92 -21.92
N GLY A 35 2.58 11.77 -21.26
CA GLY A 35 1.29 12.28 -21.77
C GLY A 35 0.24 12.53 -20.69
N GLU A 36 -0.76 13.36 -21.00
CA GLU A 36 -1.85 13.75 -20.09
C GLU A 36 -2.89 12.64 -19.83
N ALA A 37 -2.80 11.50 -20.55
CA ALA A 37 -3.78 10.41 -20.52
C ALA A 37 -3.77 9.58 -19.21
N VAL A 38 -3.00 9.99 -18.22
CA VAL A 38 -2.90 9.30 -16.95
C VAL A 38 -3.85 9.96 -15.97
N THR A 39 -5.08 9.43 -15.94
CA THR A 39 -6.15 9.85 -15.03
C THR A 39 -5.63 10.04 -13.60
N LYS A 40 -5.88 11.23 -13.04
CA LYS A 40 -5.53 11.56 -11.65
C LYS A 40 -6.20 10.53 -10.73
N LYS A 41 -5.40 9.83 -9.92
CA LYS A 41 -5.93 8.91 -8.91
C LYS A 41 -6.84 9.71 -7.98
N ALA A 42 -8.09 9.28 -7.81
CA ALA A 42 -8.99 9.90 -6.85
C ALA A 42 -8.33 9.87 -5.45
N PRO A 43 -8.33 11.00 -4.72
CA PRO A 43 -7.81 11.03 -3.36
C PRO A 43 -8.61 10.06 -2.48
N ALA A 44 -7.94 9.46 -1.50
CA ALA A 44 -8.63 8.64 -0.52
C ALA A 44 -9.44 9.55 0.41
N THR A 45 -10.77 9.53 0.29
CA THR A 45 -11.69 10.34 1.11
C THR A 45 -11.97 9.69 2.48
N VAL A 46 -11.60 8.42 2.65
CA VAL A 46 -11.88 7.64 3.86
C VAL A 46 -10.92 8.02 4.99
N LYS A 47 -11.47 8.45 6.12
CA LYS A 47 -10.74 8.64 7.38
C LYS A 47 -10.84 7.35 8.20
N ILE A 48 -9.69 6.82 8.63
CA ILE A 48 -9.63 5.65 9.50
C ILE A 48 -9.40 6.14 10.93
N THR A 49 -10.38 5.91 11.80
CA THR A 49 -10.28 6.21 13.24
C THR A 49 -10.06 4.90 13.98
N LYS A 50 -8.98 4.81 14.78
CA LYS A 50 -8.74 3.65 15.66
C LYS A 50 -9.66 3.77 16.88
N TRP A 51 -10.33 2.69 17.23
CA TRP A 51 -11.15 2.60 18.45
C TRP A 51 -10.47 1.65 19.43
N GLU A 52 -10.52 1.99 20.71
CA GLU A 52 -10.03 1.17 21.81
C GLU A 52 -10.94 1.40 23.01
N ASP A 53 -11.31 0.33 23.73
CA ASP A 53 -12.25 0.36 24.86
C ASP A 53 -13.56 1.12 24.60
N GLY A 54 -14.09 1.00 23.37
CA GLY A 54 -15.35 1.61 22.97
C GLY A 54 -15.29 3.12 22.71
N LYS A 55 -14.10 3.74 22.68
CA LYS A 55 -13.94 5.16 22.35
C LYS A 55 -12.97 5.36 21.17
N PRO A 56 -13.22 6.34 20.30
CA PRO A 56 -12.28 6.69 19.24
C PRO A 56 -11.03 7.32 19.85
N ILE A 57 -9.86 6.77 19.53
CA ILE A 57 -8.57 7.37 19.88
C ILE A 57 -8.37 8.57 18.97
N LYS A 58 -8.25 9.76 19.56
CA LYS A 58 -7.77 10.94 18.84
C LYS A 58 -6.26 10.77 18.67
N LYS A 59 -5.82 10.79 17.41
CA LYS A 59 -4.40 10.89 17.09
C LYS A 59 -4.06 12.37 17.26
N ASP A 60 -3.31 12.71 18.30
CA ASP A 60 -2.63 14.01 18.42
C ASP A 60 -1.56 14.16 17.32
#